data_AF-F4PQA5-F1
#
_entry.id   AF-F4PQA5-F1
#
_cell.length_a   1.000
_cell.length_b   1.000
_cell.length_c   1.000
_cell.angle_alpha   90.00
_cell.angle_beta   90.00
_cell.angle_gamma   90.00
#
_symmetry.space_group_name_H-M   'P 1'
#
loop_
_entity.id
_entity.type
_entity.pdbx_description
1 polymer ?
#
loop_
_entity_poly.entity_id
_entity_poly.type
_entity_poly.pdbx_seq_one_letter_code
_entity_poly.pdbx_strand_id
1 'polypeptide(L)'
;MDNQQQQQLALDRISCLSNHLQPNLTSTSETTATTAPATASEIKEKKVIAKSKIPKAVDDIESDGSFSKENLHLEELDIIVELNGQTGVYEMRSIPTTLSFDQGFFHAIRAIEMLAESNPQRLIVVGVAGPVGAGKTTLALKMSGLVGAIVIDLQDFVKMETVKDNNYDDPVSINFDLVVDTINALRRGETVTIPKLIKHPSAPTGAALLPTIESQKITMSGSRVVIIEGSYALTAKLRPLLDLTIAITGGVHLDLIKRIMRDIVVAKSSTKDVLLQITNVVFPMFKAFVEPDLDQAKIKIHSSYNPMSQVVEPTFVCKAKYETHKDHFDAYLASLNSKPVKKHFSDMYLYPPKKADGGLSQADKTNWIRIRRTDKGQFNIYFYREIMDGTINTRPSLNFEISVKTIGGLLSLGYQIGAILNRTVEVWYEKSGVVITKEYIKELEKYFIQIKGQNRREVLSFADKLKLTNIHVPQTFLYLYFKKLKKNKLRAEQPELLKKNNTRQKIRLPPPSNK
;
A
#
# COMPACT_ATOMS: atom_id res chain seq x y z
N MET A 1 17.79 3.50 30.57
CA MET A 1 18.40 2.20 30.20
C MET A 1 17.50 1.37 29.28
N ASP A 2 16.70 1.97 28.38
CA ASP A 2 15.54 1.27 27.79
C ASP A 2 15.46 1.44 26.25
N ASN A 3 16.59 1.36 25.56
CA ASN A 3 16.64 1.48 24.09
C ASN A 3 17.50 0.39 23.45
N GLN A 4 18.69 0.15 24.00
CA GLN A 4 19.49 -1.03 23.65
C GLN A 4 18.79 -2.33 24.05
N GLN A 5 18.12 -2.35 25.21
CA GLN A 5 17.43 -3.54 25.68
C GLN A 5 16.21 -3.91 24.82
N GLN A 6 15.42 -2.92 24.37
CA GLN A 6 14.28 -3.15 23.45
C GLN A 6 14.74 -3.51 22.03
N GLN A 7 15.82 -2.90 21.53
CA GLN A 7 16.40 -3.23 20.23
C GLN A 7 17.05 -4.61 20.25
N GLN A 8 17.74 -4.97 21.33
CA GLN A 8 18.26 -6.32 21.56
C GLN A 8 17.11 -7.32 21.65
N LEU A 9 16.02 -7.00 22.36
CA LEU A 9 14.82 -7.85 22.40
C LEU A 9 14.19 -8.07 21.03
N ALA A 10 14.15 -7.03 20.17
CA ALA A 10 13.64 -7.17 18.81
C ALA A 10 14.57 -8.03 17.94
N LEU A 11 15.88 -7.86 18.05
CA LEU A 11 16.89 -8.66 17.34
C LEU A 11 16.91 -10.12 17.84
N ASP A 12 16.78 -10.34 19.14
CA ASP A 12 16.69 -11.66 19.77
C ASP A 12 15.38 -12.36 19.36
N ARG A 13 14.27 -11.63 19.28
CA ARG A 13 12.99 -12.13 18.74
C ARG A 13 13.14 -12.53 17.26
N ILE A 14 13.79 -11.70 16.44
CA ILE A 14 14.06 -12.02 15.02
C ILE A 14 14.97 -13.25 14.88
N SER A 15 16.01 -13.38 15.72
CA SER A 15 16.92 -14.53 15.74
C SER A 15 16.20 -15.82 16.15
N CYS A 16 15.38 -15.77 17.20
CA CYS A 16 14.57 -16.90 17.65
C CYS A 16 13.56 -17.35 16.58
N LEU A 17 12.93 -16.38 15.90
CA LEU A 17 12.03 -16.62 14.77
C LEU A 17 12.71 -17.31 13.59
N SER A 18 13.95 -16.92 13.27
CA SER A 18 14.74 -17.57 12.21
C SER A 18 14.96 -19.07 12.50
N ASN A 19 15.13 -19.44 13.78
CA ASN A 19 15.33 -20.85 14.16
C ASN A 19 14.04 -21.68 14.14
N HIS A 20 12.86 -21.06 14.31
CA HIS A 20 11.56 -21.74 14.27
C HIS A 20 10.94 -21.85 12.87
N LEU A 21 11.35 -20.99 11.94
CA LEU A 21 10.85 -20.98 10.55
C LEU A 21 11.78 -21.70 9.57
N GLN A 22 12.95 -22.18 10.02
CA GLN A 22 13.80 -23.05 9.22
C GLN A 22 13.17 -24.45 9.12
N PRO A 23 13.16 -25.06 7.91
CA PRO A 23 12.79 -26.47 7.79
C PRO A 23 13.78 -27.33 8.58
N ASN A 24 13.28 -28.16 9.51
CA ASN A 24 14.08 -29.15 10.21
C ASN A 24 14.69 -30.13 9.20
N LEU A 25 15.95 -29.91 8.83
CA LEU A 25 16.78 -30.86 8.09
C LEU A 25 17.63 -31.64 9.10
N THR A 26 17.14 -32.79 9.54
CA THR A 26 17.93 -33.78 10.28
C THR A 26 18.59 -34.76 9.31
N SER A 27 19.92 -34.63 9.21
CA SER A 27 20.97 -35.66 8.99
C SER A 27 20.82 -36.72 7.89
N THR A 28 21.74 -36.76 6.91
CA THR A 28 22.97 -37.61 6.95
C THR A 28 23.82 -37.54 5.67
N SER A 29 25.13 -37.68 5.91
CA SER A 29 26.26 -38.11 5.05
C SER A 29 26.75 -37.25 3.87
N GLU A 30 27.96 -36.76 4.11
CA GLU A 30 29.02 -36.40 3.16
C GLU A 30 29.16 -37.40 2.01
N THR A 31 29.35 -36.91 0.78
CA THR A 31 30.34 -37.49 -0.13
C THR A 31 30.82 -36.45 -1.12
N THR A 32 32.14 -36.38 -1.24
CA THR A 32 32.92 -35.59 -2.17
C THR A 32 32.81 -36.11 -3.60
N ALA A 33 32.87 -35.18 -4.57
CA ALA A 33 33.82 -35.17 -5.70
C ALA A 33 33.23 -34.84 -7.08
N THR A 34 33.98 -33.93 -7.72
CA THR A 34 34.33 -33.86 -9.15
C THR A 34 33.41 -33.26 -10.22
N THR A 35 34.10 -32.53 -11.08
CA THR A 35 33.70 -31.58 -12.12
C THR A 35 33.50 -32.21 -13.51
N ALA A 36 32.56 -31.61 -14.27
CA ALA A 36 32.48 -31.43 -15.74
C ALA A 36 32.07 -32.62 -16.64
N PRO A 37 31.65 -32.41 -17.91
CA PRO A 37 30.90 -31.29 -18.52
C PRO A 37 29.70 -31.73 -19.39
N ALA A 38 29.04 -30.72 -19.97
CA ALA A 38 27.88 -30.74 -20.86
C ALA A 38 28.01 -31.58 -22.14
N THR A 39 26.89 -32.15 -22.59
CA THR A 39 26.60 -32.47 -24.01
C THR A 39 25.14 -32.18 -24.33
N ALA A 40 24.92 -31.53 -25.47
CA ALA A 40 23.64 -31.19 -26.06
C ALA A 40 23.03 -32.41 -26.77
N SER A 41 21.70 -32.50 -26.81
CA SER A 41 20.98 -33.24 -27.86
C SER A 41 19.60 -32.64 -28.13
N GLU A 42 19.18 -32.81 -29.38
CA GLU A 42 18.24 -32.00 -30.14
C GLU A 42 16.76 -32.36 -29.97
N ILE A 43 15.92 -31.32 -30.02
CA ILE A 43 14.69 -31.14 -30.82
C ILE A 43 13.78 -32.36 -31.04
N LYS A 44 12.54 -32.27 -30.53
CA LYS A 44 11.34 -32.65 -31.30
C LYS A 44 10.21 -31.63 -31.12
N GLU A 45 9.72 -31.17 -32.25
CA GLU A 45 8.73 -30.11 -32.43
C GLU A 45 7.34 -30.69 -32.78
N LYS A 46 6.31 -29.84 -32.64
CA LYS A 46 4.90 -29.91 -33.12
C LYS A 46 3.87 -30.36 -32.06
N LYS A 47 2.75 -29.66 -31.87
CA LYS A 47 1.78 -29.25 -32.90
C LYS A 47 0.90 -28.07 -32.41
N VAL A 48 0.85 -26.98 -33.18
CA VAL A 48 -0.14 -25.87 -33.03
C VAL A 48 -1.23 -26.05 -34.08
N ILE A 49 -2.51 -26.02 -33.67
CA ILE A 49 -3.67 -26.08 -34.56
C ILE A 49 -4.21 -24.66 -34.76
N ALA A 50 -4.47 -24.28 -36.01
CA ALA A 50 -4.85 -22.92 -36.41
C ALA A 50 -6.32 -22.81 -36.87
N LYS A 51 -6.95 -21.70 -36.43
CA LYS A 51 -7.93 -20.79 -37.08
C LYS A 51 -9.34 -21.28 -37.46
N SER A 52 -10.32 -20.42 -37.18
CA SER A 52 -11.37 -20.05 -38.15
C SER A 52 -11.64 -18.53 -38.15
N LYS A 53 -11.98 -17.97 -39.31
CA LYS A 53 -12.28 -16.57 -39.65
C LYS A 53 -13.72 -16.51 -40.20
N ILE A 54 -14.27 -15.27 -40.32
CA ILE A 54 -15.29 -14.74 -41.29
C ILE A 54 -16.45 -14.02 -40.54
N PRO A 55 -17.06 -12.89 -41.02
CA PRO A 55 -16.57 -11.68 -41.72
C PRO A 55 -17.08 -10.34 -41.11
N LYS A 56 -16.63 -9.20 -41.66
CA LYS A 56 -17.18 -7.84 -41.41
C LYS A 56 -18.33 -7.51 -42.38
N ALA A 57 -19.32 -6.76 -41.91
CA ALA A 57 -20.22 -5.92 -42.71
C ALA A 57 -20.45 -4.56 -42.01
N VAL A 58 -20.78 -3.56 -42.82
CA VAL A 58 -20.78 -2.09 -42.65
C VAL A 58 -22.26 -1.66 -42.46
N ASP A 59 -22.65 -0.72 -41.61
CA ASP A 59 -22.82 0.72 -41.89
C ASP A 59 -23.36 1.51 -40.66
N ASP A 60 -23.12 2.82 -40.69
CA ASP A 60 -23.30 3.88 -39.68
C ASP A 60 -24.74 4.22 -39.23
N ILE A 61 -24.87 4.85 -38.04
CA ILE A 61 -25.66 6.07 -37.75
C ILE A 61 -25.24 6.61 -36.36
N GLU A 62 -24.79 7.88 -36.32
CA GLU A 62 -24.35 8.65 -35.16
C GLU A 62 -25.51 9.07 -34.22
N SER A 63 -25.24 9.15 -32.91
CA SER A 63 -25.93 10.06 -31.97
C SER A 63 -25.31 10.03 -30.55
N ASP A 64 -24.59 11.10 -30.23
CA ASP A 64 -24.38 11.77 -28.94
C ASP A 64 -24.10 11.00 -27.62
N GLY A 65 -22.99 11.39 -26.98
CA GLY A 65 -22.96 11.60 -25.54
C GLY A 65 -22.59 10.40 -24.65
N SER A 66 -21.36 9.88 -24.74
CA SER A 66 -20.75 9.23 -23.58
C SER A 66 -19.23 9.24 -23.65
N PHE A 67 -18.61 9.60 -22.52
CA PHE A 67 -17.19 9.48 -22.26
C PHE A 67 -16.65 8.11 -22.72
N SER A 68 -15.86 8.14 -23.79
CA SER A 68 -14.75 7.23 -24.09
C SER A 68 -14.82 5.85 -23.40
N LYS A 69 -15.62 4.94 -23.97
CA LYS A 69 -15.35 3.50 -23.96
C LYS A 69 -14.07 3.25 -24.76
N GLU A 70 -12.93 3.62 -24.20
CA GLU A 70 -11.63 3.22 -24.73
C GLU A 70 -11.25 1.87 -24.11
N ASN A 71 -11.40 0.82 -24.94
CA ASN A 71 -10.64 -0.43 -24.88
C ASN A 71 -10.50 -1.11 -23.51
N LEU A 72 -11.59 -1.68 -23.00
CA LEU A 72 -11.48 -2.96 -22.28
C LEU A 72 -11.04 -4.01 -23.30
N HIS A 73 -9.74 -4.08 -23.56
CA HIS A 73 -9.16 -5.31 -24.08
C HIS A 73 -9.57 -6.42 -23.11
N LEU A 74 -10.27 -7.43 -23.64
CA LEU A 74 -10.16 -8.79 -23.13
C LEU A 74 -8.66 -9.11 -23.15
N GLU A 75 -7.94 -8.78 -22.08
CA GLU A 75 -6.63 -9.36 -21.81
C GLU A 75 -6.89 -10.87 -21.77
N GLU A 76 -6.37 -11.59 -22.77
CA GLU A 76 -6.43 -13.05 -22.81
C GLU A 76 -5.98 -13.57 -21.44
N LEU A 77 -6.88 -14.32 -20.81
CA LEU A 77 -6.67 -14.97 -19.53
C LEU A 77 -5.67 -16.10 -19.75
N ASP A 78 -4.38 -15.79 -19.78
CA ASP A 78 -3.30 -16.79 -19.81
C ASP A 78 -3.16 -17.45 -18.42
N ILE A 79 -4.26 -18.01 -17.91
CA ILE A 79 -4.24 -18.92 -16.78
C ILE A 79 -3.85 -20.28 -17.34
N ILE A 80 -2.59 -20.63 -17.12
CA ILE A 80 -2.03 -21.90 -17.58
C ILE A 80 -1.89 -22.82 -16.37
N VAL A 81 -2.66 -23.92 -16.39
CA VAL A 81 -2.50 -25.05 -15.48
C VAL A 81 -1.83 -26.17 -16.25
N GLU A 82 -0.64 -26.56 -15.81
CA GLU A 82 0.19 -27.57 -16.49
C GLU A 82 0.39 -28.78 -15.58
N LEU A 83 0.46 -29.97 -16.17
CA LEU A 83 0.84 -31.18 -15.45
C LEU A 83 2.35 -31.14 -15.17
N ASN A 84 2.72 -31.09 -13.89
CA ASN A 84 4.11 -31.20 -13.49
C ASN A 84 4.60 -32.64 -13.74
N GLY A 85 5.50 -32.81 -14.71
CA GLY A 85 6.02 -34.12 -15.12
C GLY A 85 6.81 -34.87 -14.06
N GLN A 86 7.27 -34.20 -12.99
CA GLN A 86 7.99 -34.83 -11.88
C GLN A 86 7.04 -35.30 -10.76
N THR A 87 5.99 -34.54 -10.48
CA THR A 87 5.06 -34.82 -9.36
C THR A 87 3.75 -35.47 -9.81
N GLY A 88 3.44 -35.43 -11.11
CA GLY A 88 2.16 -35.90 -11.66
C GLY A 88 0.97 -35.04 -11.24
N VAL A 89 1.22 -33.81 -10.76
CA VAL A 89 0.21 -32.90 -10.21
C VAL A 89 0.00 -31.72 -11.15
N TYR A 90 -1.25 -31.31 -11.34
CA TYR A 90 -1.57 -30.08 -12.05
C TYR A 90 -1.22 -28.86 -11.20
N GLU A 91 -0.41 -27.96 -11.74
CA GLU A 91 0.03 -26.74 -11.07
C GLU A 91 -0.24 -25.52 -11.94
N MET A 92 -0.76 -24.46 -11.32
CA MET A 92 -0.91 -23.16 -11.97
C MET A 92 0.46 -22.47 -12.10
N ARG A 93 0.75 -21.89 -13.27
CA ARG A 93 1.88 -20.98 -13.48
C ARG A 93 1.67 -19.63 -12.76
N SER A 94 2.76 -19.04 -12.28
CA SER A 94 2.71 -17.70 -11.69
C SER A 94 2.37 -16.62 -12.73
N ILE A 95 1.50 -15.69 -12.37
CA ILE A 95 1.19 -14.49 -13.15
C ILE A 95 2.27 -13.44 -12.84
N PRO A 96 3.05 -13.00 -13.85
CA PRO A 96 4.21 -12.13 -13.59
C PRO A 96 3.81 -10.73 -13.12
N THR A 97 2.64 -10.25 -13.52
CA THR A 97 2.13 -8.91 -13.22
C THR A 97 1.35 -8.86 -11.91
N THR A 98 1.30 -7.68 -11.29
CA THR A 98 0.41 -7.43 -10.16
C THR A 98 -0.95 -6.99 -10.69
N LEU A 99 -2.00 -7.66 -10.25
CA LEU A 99 -3.37 -7.47 -10.70
C LEU A 99 -4.14 -6.50 -9.80
N SER A 100 -5.17 -5.87 -10.33
CA SER A 100 -6.20 -5.21 -9.50
C SER A 100 -6.98 -6.24 -8.66
N PHE A 101 -7.73 -5.76 -7.66
CA PHE A 101 -8.56 -6.63 -6.82
C PHE A 101 -9.53 -7.50 -7.64
N ASP A 102 -10.25 -6.89 -8.58
CA ASP A 102 -11.28 -7.60 -9.36
C ASP A 102 -10.66 -8.58 -10.36
N GLN A 103 -9.57 -8.19 -11.04
CA GLN A 103 -8.80 -9.10 -11.90
C GLN A 103 -8.28 -10.29 -11.08
N GLY A 104 -7.59 -10.00 -9.97
CA GLY A 104 -7.02 -11.05 -9.11
C GLY A 104 -8.08 -12.00 -8.55
N PHE A 105 -9.24 -11.48 -8.15
CA PHE A 105 -10.39 -12.28 -7.74
C PHE A 105 -10.86 -13.21 -8.87
N PHE A 106 -11.07 -12.68 -10.08
CA PHE A 106 -11.47 -13.47 -11.23
C PHE A 106 -10.45 -14.57 -11.57
N HIS A 107 -9.15 -14.23 -11.61
CA HIS A 107 -8.08 -15.19 -11.85
C HIS A 107 -8.01 -16.29 -10.78
N ALA A 108 -8.24 -15.94 -9.52
CA ALA A 108 -8.25 -16.90 -8.43
C ALA A 108 -9.40 -17.91 -8.54
N ILE A 109 -10.62 -17.44 -8.85
CA ILE A 109 -11.78 -18.32 -9.09
C ILE A 109 -11.47 -19.28 -10.24
N ARG A 110 -11.03 -18.73 -11.38
CA ARG A 110 -10.77 -19.54 -12.57
C ARG A 110 -9.65 -20.56 -12.36
N ALA A 111 -8.60 -20.19 -11.62
CA ALA A 111 -7.53 -21.12 -11.27
C ALA A 111 -8.04 -22.27 -10.38
N ILE A 112 -8.89 -21.99 -9.39
CA ILE A 112 -9.49 -23.01 -8.54
C ILE A 112 -10.37 -23.96 -9.37
N GLU A 113 -11.22 -23.43 -10.25
CA GLU A 113 -12.06 -24.23 -11.14
C GLU A 113 -11.22 -25.15 -12.02
N MET A 114 -10.18 -24.62 -12.68
CA MET A 114 -9.32 -25.43 -13.55
C MET A 114 -8.57 -26.52 -12.77
N LEU A 115 -8.09 -26.22 -11.56
CA LEU A 115 -7.47 -27.22 -10.70
C LEU A 115 -8.50 -28.31 -10.29
N ALA A 116 -9.75 -27.92 -10.01
CA ALA A 116 -10.82 -28.85 -9.66
C ALA A 116 -11.24 -29.74 -10.84
N GLU A 117 -11.36 -29.16 -12.04
CA GLU A 117 -11.64 -29.89 -13.28
C GLU A 117 -10.53 -30.90 -13.59
N SER A 118 -9.27 -30.52 -13.35
CA SER A 118 -8.11 -31.38 -13.64
C SER A 118 -7.99 -32.59 -12.70
N ASN A 119 -8.50 -32.50 -11.47
CA ASN A 119 -8.49 -33.60 -10.50
C ASN A 119 -9.66 -33.51 -9.49
N PRO A 120 -10.87 -33.97 -9.86
CA PRO A 120 -12.09 -33.74 -9.08
C PRO A 120 -12.12 -34.37 -7.68
N GLN A 121 -11.32 -35.42 -7.44
CA GLN A 121 -11.29 -36.13 -6.15
C GLN A 121 -10.27 -35.54 -5.17
N ARG A 122 -9.37 -34.68 -5.65
CA ARG A 122 -8.32 -34.08 -4.84
C ARG A 122 -8.85 -32.88 -4.04
N LEU A 123 -8.37 -32.73 -2.81
CA LEU A 123 -8.54 -31.50 -2.05
C LEU A 123 -7.62 -30.40 -2.60
N ILE A 124 -8.20 -29.28 -2.99
CA ILE A 124 -7.47 -28.07 -3.39
C ILE A 124 -7.31 -27.18 -2.19
N VAL A 125 -6.07 -26.83 -1.88
CA VAL A 125 -5.71 -25.96 -0.77
C VAL A 125 -5.18 -24.64 -1.32
N VAL A 126 -5.86 -23.56 -0.98
CA VAL A 126 -5.53 -22.20 -1.44
C VAL A 126 -5.01 -21.40 -0.26
N GLY A 127 -3.82 -20.80 -0.40
CA GLY A 127 -3.30 -19.87 0.60
C GLY A 127 -3.55 -18.42 0.18
N VAL A 128 -4.16 -17.64 1.06
CA VAL A 128 -4.38 -16.19 0.87
C VAL A 128 -3.64 -15.43 1.96
N ALA A 129 -2.53 -14.78 1.60
CA ALA A 129 -1.73 -13.98 2.53
C ALA A 129 -1.61 -12.51 2.13
N GLY A 130 -1.16 -11.71 3.09
CA GLY A 130 -1.12 -10.27 2.98
C GLY A 130 -1.17 -9.59 4.35
N PRO A 131 -0.80 -8.32 4.44
CA PRO A 131 -0.86 -7.58 5.69
C PRO A 131 -2.30 -7.37 6.16
N VAL A 132 -2.43 -7.02 7.44
CA VAL A 132 -3.70 -6.68 8.06
C VAL A 132 -4.42 -5.56 7.32
N GLY A 133 -5.73 -5.71 7.12
CA GLY A 133 -6.55 -4.73 6.40
C GLY A 133 -6.32 -4.69 4.88
N ALA A 134 -5.48 -5.57 4.32
CA ALA A 134 -5.27 -5.66 2.88
C ALA A 134 -6.51 -6.11 2.10
N GLY A 135 -7.46 -6.79 2.76
CA GLY A 135 -8.68 -7.33 2.15
C GLY A 135 -8.70 -8.85 1.97
N LYS A 136 -7.80 -9.59 2.62
CA LYS A 136 -7.72 -11.06 2.59
C LYS A 136 -9.06 -11.73 2.91
N THR A 137 -9.63 -11.44 4.08
CA THR A 137 -10.90 -12.02 4.55
C THR A 137 -12.05 -11.73 3.60
N THR A 138 -12.10 -10.52 3.05
CA THR A 138 -13.09 -10.19 2.02
C THR A 138 -12.88 -11.01 0.76
N LEU A 139 -11.64 -11.19 0.30
CA LEU A 139 -11.31 -12.00 -0.87
C LEU A 139 -11.66 -13.48 -0.64
N ALA A 140 -11.20 -14.05 0.48
CA ALA A 140 -11.42 -15.45 0.84
C ALA A 140 -12.91 -15.80 0.97
N LEU A 141 -13.70 -14.95 1.65
CA LEU A 141 -15.15 -15.16 1.79
C LEU A 141 -15.89 -15.04 0.46
N LYS A 142 -15.53 -14.06 -0.39
CA LYS A 142 -16.11 -13.94 -1.73
C LYS A 142 -15.79 -15.16 -2.59
N MET A 143 -14.56 -15.67 -2.51
CA MET A 143 -14.15 -16.86 -3.24
C MET A 143 -14.89 -18.11 -2.74
N SER A 144 -14.95 -18.29 -1.43
CA SER A 144 -15.69 -19.36 -0.77
C SER A 144 -17.14 -19.43 -1.21
N GLY A 145 -17.83 -18.29 -1.28
CA GLY A 145 -19.23 -18.24 -1.74
C GLY A 145 -19.45 -18.70 -3.18
N LEU A 146 -18.45 -18.57 -4.06
CA LEU A 146 -18.55 -18.97 -5.47
C LEU A 146 -18.11 -20.41 -5.72
N VAL A 147 -17.00 -20.85 -5.10
CA VAL A 147 -16.44 -22.20 -5.34
C VAL A 147 -16.88 -23.22 -4.28
N GLY A 148 -17.66 -22.80 -3.28
CA GLY A 148 -18.07 -23.64 -2.15
C GLY A 148 -16.95 -24.02 -1.19
N ALA A 149 -15.90 -23.19 -1.08
CA ALA A 149 -14.74 -23.50 -0.24
C ALA A 149 -15.01 -23.31 1.26
N ILE A 150 -14.31 -24.08 2.10
CA ILE A 150 -14.21 -23.83 3.54
C ILE A 150 -13.08 -22.82 3.79
N VAL A 151 -13.35 -21.76 4.55
CA VAL A 151 -12.33 -20.76 4.94
C VAL A 151 -11.85 -21.05 6.36
N ILE A 152 -10.52 -21.10 6.53
CA ILE A 152 -9.84 -21.30 7.80
C ILE A 152 -8.92 -20.09 8.05
N ASP A 153 -9.12 -19.37 9.15
CA ASP A 153 -8.27 -18.26 9.55
C ASP A 153 -7.10 -18.78 10.40
N LEU A 154 -5.87 -18.49 10.00
CA LEU A 154 -4.67 -18.85 10.77
C LEU A 154 -4.66 -18.25 12.18
N GLN A 155 -5.35 -17.13 12.41
CA GLN A 155 -5.46 -16.55 13.75
C GLN A 155 -6.22 -17.44 14.72
N ASP A 156 -7.00 -18.41 14.23
CA ASP A 156 -7.67 -19.38 15.09
C ASP A 156 -6.68 -20.36 15.74
N PHE A 157 -5.48 -20.55 15.17
CA PHE A 157 -4.47 -21.52 15.62
C PHE A 157 -3.44 -20.92 16.57
N VAL A 158 -3.74 -19.78 17.21
CA VAL A 158 -2.81 -19.13 18.13
C VAL A 158 -2.73 -19.88 19.47
N LYS A 159 -1.50 -20.16 19.91
CA LYS A 159 -1.14 -20.70 21.22
C LYS A 159 -1.16 -19.58 22.27
N MET A 160 -2.25 -19.47 23.02
CA MET A 160 -2.48 -18.37 23.96
C MET A 160 -1.35 -18.23 25.00
N GLU A 161 -0.74 -19.34 25.41
CA GLU A 161 0.38 -19.39 26.35
C GLU A 161 1.68 -18.73 25.83
N THR A 162 1.81 -18.57 24.52
CA THR A 162 2.99 -17.97 23.87
C THR A 162 2.79 -16.50 23.51
N VAL A 163 1.57 -15.99 23.64
CA VAL A 163 1.23 -14.60 23.32
C VAL A 163 1.88 -13.67 24.35
N LYS A 164 2.80 -12.82 23.89
CA LYS A 164 3.44 -11.78 24.70
C LYS A 164 2.88 -10.42 24.34
N ASP A 165 2.68 -9.56 25.34
CA ASP A 165 2.29 -8.16 25.14
C ASP A 165 1.00 -7.98 24.29
N ASN A 166 0.06 -8.94 24.36
CA ASN A 166 -1.15 -9.02 23.52
C ASN A 166 -0.86 -9.00 22.00
N ASN A 167 0.32 -9.45 21.58
CA ASN A 167 0.70 -9.55 20.17
C ASN A 167 0.30 -10.91 19.58
N TYR A 168 -0.92 -10.99 19.06
CA TYR A 168 -1.46 -12.19 18.39
C TYR A 168 -0.92 -12.37 16.95
N ASP A 169 -0.09 -11.47 16.45
CA ASP A 169 0.48 -11.53 15.10
C ASP A 169 1.94 -12.02 15.09
N ASP A 170 2.45 -12.49 16.23
CA ASP A 170 3.77 -13.12 16.34
C ASP A 170 3.73 -14.52 15.69
N PRO A 171 4.57 -14.82 14.69
CA PRO A 171 4.58 -16.12 14.04
C PRO A 171 4.93 -17.26 15.01
N VAL A 172 5.70 -17.01 16.09
CA VAL A 172 5.96 -18.04 17.12
C VAL A 172 4.67 -18.50 17.78
N SER A 173 3.69 -17.60 17.89
CA SER A 173 2.44 -17.91 18.56
C SER A 173 1.49 -18.76 17.73
N ILE A 174 1.71 -18.90 16.41
CA ILE A 174 0.84 -19.69 15.55
C ILE A 174 1.25 -21.17 15.60
N ASN A 175 0.29 -22.05 15.87
CA ASN A 175 0.50 -23.50 15.83
C ASN A 175 0.47 -24.05 14.40
N PHE A 176 1.55 -23.81 13.63
CA PHE A 176 1.64 -24.31 12.26
C PHE A 176 1.58 -25.83 12.13
N ASP A 177 2.04 -26.59 13.12
CA ASP A 177 1.95 -28.06 13.09
C ASP A 177 0.49 -28.51 13.09
N LEU A 178 -0.33 -27.92 13.96
CA LEU A 178 -1.77 -28.20 13.97
C LEU A 178 -2.46 -27.81 12.66
N VAL A 179 -2.03 -26.73 12.00
CA VAL A 179 -2.55 -26.34 10.68
C VAL A 179 -2.18 -27.40 9.62
N VAL A 180 -0.93 -27.86 9.61
CA VAL A 180 -0.46 -28.92 8.70
C VAL A 180 -1.23 -30.21 8.91
N ASP A 181 -1.41 -30.64 10.16
CA ASP A 181 -2.18 -31.83 10.53
C ASP A 181 -3.63 -31.72 10.09
N THR A 182 -4.25 -30.54 10.29
CA THR A 182 -5.60 -30.23 9.84
C THR A 182 -5.72 -30.38 8.33
N ILE A 183 -4.81 -29.78 7.55
CA ILE A 183 -4.83 -29.88 6.08
C ILE A 183 -4.67 -31.33 5.63
N ASN A 184 -3.75 -32.08 6.25
CA ASN A 184 -3.50 -33.48 5.90
C ASN A 184 -4.69 -34.39 6.25
N ALA A 185 -5.36 -34.17 7.37
CA ALA A 185 -6.57 -34.89 7.75
C ALA A 185 -7.75 -34.57 6.80
N LEU A 186 -7.94 -33.30 6.43
CA LEU A 186 -8.93 -32.91 5.42
C LEU A 186 -8.61 -33.53 4.05
N ARG A 187 -7.34 -33.65 3.67
CA ARG A 187 -6.92 -34.35 2.44
C ARG A 187 -7.30 -35.83 2.45
N ARG A 188 -7.28 -36.47 3.62
CA ARG A 188 -7.75 -37.87 3.81
C ARG A 188 -9.28 -37.99 3.89
N GLY A 189 -10.01 -36.87 3.86
CA GLY A 189 -11.47 -36.85 3.99
C GLY A 189 -11.97 -37.01 5.42
N GLU A 190 -11.09 -36.83 6.41
CA GLU A 190 -11.43 -36.94 7.83
C GLU A 190 -12.15 -35.67 8.31
N THR A 191 -13.02 -35.83 9.31
CA THR A 191 -13.57 -34.68 10.05
C THR A 191 -12.56 -34.23 11.09
N VAL A 192 -12.25 -32.93 11.09
CA VAL A 192 -11.25 -32.33 11.99
C VAL A 192 -11.92 -31.39 12.98
N THR A 193 -11.37 -31.30 14.18
CA THR A 193 -11.78 -30.29 15.17
C THR A 193 -10.67 -29.27 15.28
N ILE A 194 -10.95 -28.02 14.91
CA ILE A 194 -9.99 -26.92 14.97
C ILE A 194 -10.36 -25.94 16.08
N PRO A 195 -9.40 -25.20 16.65
CA PRO A 195 -9.71 -24.07 17.52
C PRO A 195 -10.44 -22.97 16.73
N LYS A 196 -11.23 -22.16 17.44
CA LYS A 196 -11.86 -20.93 16.95
C LYS A 196 -11.58 -19.82 17.94
N LEU A 197 -10.86 -18.79 17.53
CA LEU A 197 -10.55 -17.65 18.38
C LEU A 197 -11.71 -16.65 18.34
N ILE A 198 -12.34 -16.44 19.48
CA ILE A 198 -13.43 -15.48 19.65
C ILE A 198 -12.88 -14.25 20.38
N LYS A 199 -12.90 -13.11 19.68
CA LYS A 199 -12.51 -11.82 20.22
C LYS A 199 -13.75 -11.10 20.72
N HIS A 200 -13.84 -10.88 22.02
CA HIS A 200 -14.95 -10.16 22.62
C HIS A 200 -14.76 -8.64 22.45
N PRO A 201 -15.79 -7.89 22.01
CA PRO A 201 -15.74 -6.44 22.06
C PRO A 201 -15.57 -5.99 23.52
N SER A 202 -14.77 -4.95 23.74
CA SER A 202 -14.49 -4.41 25.07
C SER A 202 -15.79 -4.01 25.78
N ALA A 203 -15.93 -4.35 27.06
CA ALA A 203 -17.10 -3.97 27.83
C ALA A 203 -17.22 -2.43 27.95
N PRO A 204 -18.43 -1.85 28.12
CA PRO A 204 -18.63 -0.41 28.32
C PRO A 204 -17.82 0.16 29.50
N THR A 205 -17.41 -0.69 30.44
CA THR A 205 -16.62 -0.39 31.63
C THR A 205 -15.11 -0.27 31.37
N GLY A 206 -14.64 -0.43 30.13
CA GLY A 206 -13.23 -0.25 29.77
C GLY A 206 -12.33 -1.45 30.06
N ALA A 207 -12.87 -2.56 30.59
CA ALA A 207 -12.15 -3.81 30.68
C ALA A 207 -12.15 -4.53 29.32
N ALA A 208 -10.97 -4.77 28.75
CA ALA A 208 -10.81 -5.66 27.61
C ALA A 208 -11.08 -7.10 28.07
N LEU A 209 -12.13 -7.73 27.55
CA LEU A 209 -12.39 -9.14 27.79
C LEU A 209 -11.32 -9.96 27.06
N LEU A 210 -10.75 -10.94 27.76
CA LEU A 210 -9.72 -11.81 27.19
C LEU A 210 -10.35 -12.66 26.06
N PRO A 211 -9.65 -12.89 24.94
CA PRO A 211 -10.17 -13.78 23.89
C PRO A 211 -10.43 -15.19 24.43
N THR A 212 -11.49 -15.81 23.93
CA THR A 212 -11.83 -17.21 24.26
C THR A 212 -11.56 -18.12 23.06
N ILE A 213 -11.23 -19.38 23.32
CA ILE A 213 -11.06 -20.40 22.28
C ILE A 213 -12.20 -21.40 22.41
N GLU A 214 -12.92 -21.60 21.31
CA GLU A 214 -13.92 -22.65 21.18
C GLU A 214 -13.44 -23.72 20.18
N SER A 215 -14.11 -24.86 20.16
CA SER A 215 -13.81 -25.95 19.23
C SER A 215 -14.82 -25.94 18.08
N GLN A 216 -14.34 -25.91 16.85
CA GLN A 216 -15.16 -25.99 15.64
C GLN A 216 -14.87 -27.29 14.89
N LYS A 217 -15.91 -28.08 14.60
CA LYS A 217 -15.80 -29.25 13.73
C LYS A 217 -15.92 -28.84 12.26
N ILE A 218 -15.00 -29.33 11.44
CA ILE A 218 -14.97 -29.11 10.00
C ILE A 218 -15.02 -30.47 9.31
N THR A 219 -15.97 -30.60 8.38
CA THR A 219 -16.12 -31.75 7.49
C THR A 219 -16.23 -31.23 6.07
N MET A 220 -15.48 -31.82 5.14
CA MET A 220 -15.61 -31.50 3.73
C MET A 220 -16.98 -31.95 3.23
N SER A 221 -17.78 -31.02 2.68
CA SER A 221 -19.06 -31.32 2.05
C SER A 221 -19.15 -30.63 0.69
N GLY A 222 -19.53 -31.38 -0.34
CA GLY A 222 -19.59 -30.86 -1.71
C GLY A 222 -18.20 -30.54 -2.30
N SER A 223 -17.87 -29.26 -2.37
CA SER A 223 -16.63 -28.76 -3.00
C SER A 223 -15.39 -29.07 -2.17
N ARG A 224 -14.40 -29.73 -2.78
CA ARG A 224 -13.13 -30.11 -2.15
C ARG A 224 -12.11 -28.96 -2.15
N VAL A 225 -12.53 -27.77 -1.72
CA VAL A 225 -11.67 -26.58 -1.69
C VAL A 225 -11.57 -26.05 -0.26
N VAL A 226 -10.34 -25.81 0.21
CA VAL A 226 -10.04 -25.18 1.49
C VAL A 226 -9.21 -23.94 1.24
N ILE A 227 -9.62 -22.82 1.81
CA ILE A 227 -8.89 -21.55 1.78
C ILE A 227 -8.28 -21.32 3.16
N ILE A 228 -6.96 -21.32 3.24
CA ILE A 228 -6.21 -20.91 4.44
C ILE A 228 -5.86 -19.44 4.28
N GLU A 229 -6.36 -18.60 5.17
CA GLU A 229 -6.05 -17.17 5.15
C GLU A 229 -5.32 -16.68 6.40
N GLY A 230 -4.49 -15.66 6.21
CA GLY A 230 -3.76 -15.04 7.32
C GLY A 230 -2.48 -14.35 6.86
N SER A 231 -1.86 -13.56 7.73
CA SER A 231 -0.63 -12.84 7.37
C SER A 231 0.52 -13.78 6.97
N TYR A 232 0.55 -15.00 7.53
CA TYR A 232 1.58 -16.01 7.30
C TYR A 232 1.08 -17.23 6.52
N ALA A 233 -0.04 -17.12 5.81
CA ALA A 233 -0.63 -18.25 5.08
C ALA A 233 0.27 -18.80 3.96
N LEU A 234 1.22 -17.99 3.48
CA LEU A 234 2.18 -18.39 2.44
C LEU A 234 3.55 -18.76 2.98
N THR A 235 3.69 -19.02 4.29
CA THR A 235 4.99 -19.38 4.87
C THR A 235 5.58 -20.66 4.29
N ALA A 236 6.90 -20.79 4.31
CA ALA A 236 7.64 -21.95 3.79
C ALA A 236 7.13 -23.29 4.36
N LYS A 237 6.61 -23.30 5.59
CA LYS A 237 6.02 -24.50 6.22
C LYS A 237 4.68 -24.92 5.60
N LEU A 238 3.86 -23.98 5.14
CA LEU A 238 2.55 -24.26 4.54
C LEU A 238 2.62 -24.35 3.02
N ARG A 239 3.52 -23.59 2.38
CA ARG A 239 3.63 -23.45 0.92
C ARG A 239 3.65 -24.78 0.16
N PRO A 240 4.36 -25.85 0.58
CA PRO A 240 4.34 -27.14 -0.11
C PRO A 240 2.98 -27.84 -0.10
N LEU A 241 2.08 -27.45 0.82
CA LEU A 241 0.73 -27.97 0.93
C LEU A 241 -0.28 -27.16 0.10
N LEU A 242 0.11 -26.03 -0.50
CA LEU A 242 -0.79 -25.14 -1.23
C LEU A 242 -0.73 -25.40 -2.73
N ASP A 243 -1.88 -25.60 -3.34
CA ASP A 243 -2.03 -25.74 -4.80
C ASP A 243 -2.01 -24.36 -5.50
N LEU A 244 -2.59 -23.36 -4.82
CA LEU A 244 -2.66 -21.97 -5.27
C LEU A 244 -2.22 -21.01 -4.16
N THR A 245 -1.35 -20.07 -4.50
CA THR A 245 -0.84 -19.04 -3.57
C THR A 245 -1.21 -17.65 -4.06
N ILE A 246 -1.91 -16.90 -3.20
CA ILE A 246 -2.44 -15.56 -3.52
C ILE A 246 -1.92 -14.58 -2.48
N ALA A 247 -1.23 -13.54 -2.95
CA ALA A 247 -0.79 -12.42 -2.13
C ALA A 247 -1.64 -11.18 -2.42
N ILE A 248 -2.11 -10.50 -1.38
CA ILE A 248 -2.79 -9.20 -1.48
C ILE A 248 -2.05 -8.15 -0.67
N THR A 249 -1.69 -7.01 -1.28
CA THR A 249 -0.97 -5.91 -0.60
C THR A 249 -1.42 -4.55 -1.13
N GLY A 250 -1.53 -3.54 -0.26
CA GLY A 250 -1.71 -2.14 -0.66
C GLY A 250 -0.40 -1.38 -0.84
N GLY A 251 0.74 -2.03 -0.60
CA GLY A 251 2.03 -1.39 -0.43
C GLY A 251 2.27 -1.00 1.02
N VAL A 252 3.55 -1.04 1.40
CA VAL A 252 4.09 -0.78 2.74
C VAL A 252 3.44 0.40 3.47
N HIS A 253 3.24 1.52 2.77
CA HIS A 253 2.66 2.73 3.35
C HIS A 253 1.16 2.59 3.66
N LEU A 254 0.37 2.05 2.72
CA LEU A 254 -1.08 1.88 2.92
C LEU A 254 -1.36 0.79 3.95
N ASP A 255 -0.55 -0.27 3.95
CA ASP A 255 -0.68 -1.37 4.89
C ASP A 255 -0.34 -0.93 6.33
N LEU A 256 0.64 -0.03 6.49
CA LEU A 256 0.89 0.68 7.76
C LEU A 256 -0.34 1.49 8.22
N ILE A 257 -0.94 2.30 7.34
CA ILE A 257 -2.15 3.08 7.67
C ILE A 257 -3.31 2.16 8.06
N LYS A 258 -3.56 1.10 7.29
CA LYS A 258 -4.63 0.13 7.55
C LYS A 258 -4.46 -0.51 8.92
N ARG A 259 -3.23 -0.89 9.28
CA ARG A 259 -2.93 -1.45 10.60
C ARG A 259 -3.21 -0.44 11.71
N ILE A 260 -2.71 0.79 11.58
CA ILE A 260 -2.95 1.87 12.55
C ILE A 260 -4.45 2.09 12.74
N MET A 261 -5.21 2.22 11.66
CA MET A 261 -6.65 2.47 11.71
C MET A 261 -7.41 1.32 12.36
N ARG A 262 -7.09 0.06 12.02
CA ARG A 262 -7.72 -1.10 12.67
C ARG A 262 -7.46 -1.08 14.17
N ASP A 263 -6.21 -0.88 14.59
CA ASP A 263 -5.82 -0.97 15.99
C ASP A 263 -6.35 0.24 16.79
N ILE A 264 -6.48 1.44 16.19
CA ILE A 264 -7.17 2.59 16.82
C ILE A 264 -8.66 2.30 17.03
N VAL A 265 -9.34 1.81 16.00
CA VAL A 265 -10.80 1.56 16.03
C VAL A 265 -11.13 0.42 16.99
N VAL A 266 -10.31 -0.64 17.03
CA VAL A 266 -10.56 -1.83 17.85
C VAL A 266 -10.08 -1.64 19.30
N ALA A 267 -8.94 -0.98 19.55
CA ALA A 267 -8.29 -1.04 20.86
C ALA A 267 -8.58 0.14 21.80
N LYS A 268 -9.30 1.20 21.38
CA LYS A 268 -9.49 2.47 22.15
C LYS A 268 -8.21 2.95 22.86
N SER A 269 -7.03 2.63 22.31
CA SER A 269 -5.75 2.79 22.98
C SER A 269 -5.09 4.12 22.61
N SER A 270 -4.14 4.55 23.45
CA SER A 270 -3.28 5.70 23.21
C SER A 270 -2.61 5.59 21.83
N THR A 271 -2.86 6.56 20.95
CA THR A 271 -2.48 6.44 19.54
C THR A 271 -0.97 6.47 19.30
N LYS A 272 -0.21 7.02 20.26
CA LYS A 272 1.25 7.08 20.22
C LYS A 272 1.89 5.71 20.40
N ASP A 273 1.36 4.91 21.32
CA ASP A 273 1.92 3.60 21.67
C ASP A 273 1.67 2.60 20.52
N VAL A 274 0.48 2.66 19.92
CA VAL A 274 0.12 1.87 18.73
C VAL A 274 1.08 2.13 17.59
N LEU A 275 1.37 3.39 17.27
CA LEU A 275 2.25 3.71 16.15
C LEU A 275 3.70 3.25 16.41
N LEU A 276 4.21 3.43 17.63
CA LEU A 276 5.54 2.95 18.02
C LEU A 276 5.66 1.43 17.90
N GLN A 277 4.68 0.70 18.39
CA GLN A 277 4.62 -0.76 18.28
C GLN A 277 4.63 -1.18 16.79
N ILE A 278 3.85 -0.51 15.96
CA ILE A 278 3.76 -0.87 14.55
C ILE A 278 5.09 -0.60 13.83
N THR A 279 5.71 0.58 14.01
CA THR A 279 6.95 0.92 13.31
C THR A 279 8.16 0.15 13.80
N ASN A 280 8.23 -0.19 15.10
CA ASN A 280 9.42 -0.78 15.70
C ASN A 280 9.35 -2.30 15.86
N VAL A 281 8.16 -2.90 15.82
CA VAL A 281 7.98 -4.35 16.04
C VAL A 281 7.26 -4.99 14.87
N VAL A 282 6.02 -4.59 14.58
CA VAL A 282 5.15 -5.29 13.61
C VAL A 282 5.71 -5.19 12.19
N PHE A 283 6.15 -4.01 11.78
CA PHE A 283 6.63 -3.80 10.42
C PHE A 283 7.98 -4.48 10.13
N PRO A 284 9.01 -4.40 11.01
CA PRO A 284 10.22 -5.20 10.84
C PRO A 284 9.92 -6.69 10.67
N MET A 285 8.99 -7.24 11.48
CA MET A 285 8.57 -8.63 11.36
C MET A 285 7.88 -8.92 10.03
N PHE A 286 6.97 -8.04 9.57
CA PHE A 286 6.36 -8.15 8.25
C PHE A 286 7.40 -8.20 7.13
N LYS A 287 8.36 -7.28 7.16
CA LYS A 287 9.42 -7.21 6.15
C LYS A 287 10.33 -8.45 6.15
N ALA A 288 10.63 -8.98 7.33
CA ALA A 288 11.51 -10.13 7.47
C ALA A 288 10.83 -11.46 7.10
N PHE A 289 9.54 -11.63 7.45
CA PHE A 289 8.90 -12.95 7.42
C PHE A 289 7.65 -13.02 6.53
N VAL A 290 7.01 -11.91 6.21
CA VAL A 290 5.77 -11.92 5.39
C VAL A 290 6.08 -11.48 3.97
N GLU A 291 6.74 -10.33 3.78
CA GLU A 291 7.02 -9.78 2.45
C GLU A 291 7.73 -10.76 1.51
N PRO A 292 8.77 -11.51 1.93
CA PRO A 292 9.42 -12.51 1.07
C PRO A 292 8.47 -13.62 0.61
N ASP A 293 7.55 -14.03 1.49
CA ASP A 293 6.57 -15.08 1.18
C ASP A 293 5.48 -14.58 0.22
N LEU A 294 5.10 -13.30 0.30
CA LEU A 294 4.15 -12.68 -0.61
C LEU A 294 4.72 -12.53 -2.03
N ASP A 295 6.01 -12.22 -2.15
CA ASP A 295 6.65 -12.04 -3.46
C ASP A 295 6.71 -13.34 -4.27
N GLN A 296 6.68 -14.50 -3.60
CA GLN A 296 6.66 -15.83 -4.21
C GLN A 296 5.24 -16.31 -4.61
N ALA A 297 4.20 -15.52 -4.40
CA ALA A 297 2.83 -15.91 -4.73
C ALA A 297 2.61 -16.06 -6.25
N LYS A 298 1.78 -17.04 -6.64
CA LYS A 298 1.37 -17.26 -8.03
C LYS A 298 0.45 -16.16 -8.55
N ILE A 299 -0.42 -15.62 -7.69
CA ILE A 299 -1.28 -14.48 -7.99
C ILE A 299 -0.95 -13.34 -7.02
N LYS A 300 -0.62 -12.17 -7.56
CA LYS A 300 -0.32 -10.97 -6.78
C LYS A 300 -1.38 -9.91 -7.03
N ILE A 301 -2.01 -9.42 -5.97
CA ILE A 301 -3.14 -8.50 -6.00
C ILE A 301 -2.78 -7.20 -5.30
N HIS A 302 -3.05 -6.07 -5.95
CA HIS A 302 -2.93 -4.74 -5.36
C HIS A 302 -4.26 -4.24 -4.79
N SER A 303 -4.25 -3.86 -3.50
CA SER A 303 -5.41 -3.32 -2.78
C SER A 303 -5.31 -1.81 -2.61
N SER A 304 -6.07 -1.07 -3.41
CA SER A 304 -6.13 0.41 -3.38
C SER A 304 -7.03 1.00 -2.28
N TYR A 305 -7.68 0.14 -1.48
CA TYR A 305 -8.57 0.56 -0.39
C TYR A 305 -7.84 1.45 0.64
N ASN A 306 -8.43 2.60 0.97
CA ASN A 306 -7.89 3.53 1.95
C ASN A 306 -8.91 3.78 3.09
N PRO A 307 -8.70 3.19 4.29
CA PRO A 307 -9.65 3.26 5.40
C PRO A 307 -9.83 4.68 5.96
N MET A 308 -8.88 5.57 5.70
CA MET A 308 -8.92 6.97 6.15
C MET A 308 -10.13 7.74 5.64
N SER A 309 -10.57 7.41 4.42
CA SER A 309 -11.64 8.13 3.72
C SER A 309 -13.01 8.03 4.42
N GLN A 310 -13.21 6.99 5.23
CA GLN A 310 -14.49 6.69 5.88
C GLN A 310 -14.51 7.08 7.36
N VAL A 311 -13.34 7.22 8.00
CA VAL A 311 -13.22 7.37 9.46
C VAL A 311 -12.80 8.77 9.87
N VAL A 312 -12.09 9.49 9.01
CA VAL A 312 -11.51 10.80 9.35
C VAL A 312 -12.25 11.90 8.63
N GLU A 313 -12.76 12.87 9.39
CA GLU A 313 -13.34 14.08 8.82
C GLU A 313 -12.30 14.82 7.95
N PRO A 314 -12.61 15.08 6.67
CA PRO A 314 -11.64 15.71 5.78
C PRO A 314 -11.43 17.18 6.16
N THR A 315 -10.18 17.63 6.06
CA THR A 315 -9.89 19.06 6.03
C THR A 315 -9.96 19.56 4.59
N PHE A 316 -10.78 20.58 4.35
CA PHE A 316 -10.83 21.29 3.08
C PHE A 316 -9.77 22.39 3.04
N VAL A 317 -9.03 22.50 1.94
CA VAL A 317 -7.91 23.43 1.81
C VAL A 317 -8.00 24.20 0.48
N CYS A 318 -8.20 25.52 0.57
CA CYS A 318 -7.96 26.44 -0.55
C CYS A 318 -6.57 27.04 -0.40
N LYS A 319 -5.79 27.08 -1.49
CA LYS A 319 -4.41 27.56 -1.50
C LYS A 319 -4.17 28.44 -2.72
N ALA A 320 -3.55 29.60 -2.53
CA ALA A 320 -3.16 30.48 -3.63
C ALA A 320 -1.72 30.99 -3.46
N LYS A 321 -1.12 31.49 -4.54
CA LYS A 321 0.14 32.26 -4.44
C LYS A 321 -0.17 33.63 -3.87
N TYR A 322 0.61 34.06 -2.89
CA TYR A 322 0.39 35.35 -2.23
C TYR A 322 0.63 36.52 -3.19
N GLU A 323 1.69 36.46 -4.00
CA GLU A 323 2.13 37.61 -4.81
C GLU A 323 1.07 38.04 -5.84
N THR A 324 0.24 37.11 -6.31
CA THR A 324 -0.82 37.40 -7.29
C THR A 324 -2.02 38.12 -6.66
N HIS A 325 -2.19 38.07 -5.33
CA HIS A 325 -3.38 38.59 -4.62
C HIS A 325 -3.03 39.37 -3.35
N LYS A 326 -1.83 39.93 -3.31
CA LYS A 326 -1.29 40.66 -2.15
C LYS A 326 -2.25 41.73 -1.66
N ASP A 327 -2.70 42.62 -2.54
CA ASP A 327 -3.48 43.80 -2.15
C ASP A 327 -4.82 43.42 -1.50
N HIS A 328 -5.53 42.45 -2.09
CA HIS A 328 -6.78 41.95 -1.53
C HIS A 328 -6.60 41.23 -0.20
N PHE A 329 -5.54 40.40 -0.09
CA PHE A 329 -5.27 39.67 1.13
C PHE A 329 -4.86 40.61 2.27
N ASP A 330 -3.92 41.52 2.03
CA ASP A 330 -3.44 42.47 3.04
C ASP A 330 -4.58 43.40 3.51
N ALA A 331 -5.47 43.85 2.61
CA ALA A 331 -6.65 44.63 2.97
C ALA A 331 -7.64 43.84 3.85
N TYR A 332 -7.89 42.58 3.51
CA TYR A 332 -8.75 41.71 4.32
C TYR A 332 -8.14 41.46 5.71
N LEU A 333 -6.83 41.19 5.78
CA LEU A 333 -6.15 40.99 7.05
C LEU A 333 -6.17 42.24 7.94
N ALA A 334 -6.00 43.43 7.35
CA ALA A 334 -6.13 44.69 8.07
C ALA A 334 -7.54 44.83 8.70
N SER A 335 -8.58 44.36 8.00
CA SER A 335 -9.95 44.37 8.53
C SER A 335 -10.18 43.44 9.73
N LEU A 336 -9.33 42.42 9.92
CA LEU A 336 -9.46 41.46 11.03
C LEU A 336 -8.96 42.02 12.37
N ASN A 337 -8.24 43.15 12.37
CA ASN A 337 -7.65 43.78 13.55
C ASN A 337 -6.87 42.80 14.46
N SER A 338 -6.22 41.79 13.86
CA SER A 338 -5.46 40.75 14.57
C SER A 338 -3.97 40.82 14.21
N LYS A 339 -3.10 40.57 15.20
CA LYS A 339 -1.67 40.36 14.95
C LYS A 339 -1.42 38.88 14.63
N PRO A 340 -0.60 38.56 13.61
CA PRO A 340 -0.36 37.18 13.25
C PRO A 340 0.51 36.47 14.28
N VAL A 341 0.21 35.20 14.53
CA VAL A 341 1.07 34.30 15.30
C VAL A 341 2.02 33.58 14.35
N LYS A 342 3.33 33.82 14.52
CA LYS A 342 4.38 33.19 13.72
C LYS A 342 4.74 31.82 14.29
N LYS A 343 4.82 30.81 13.42
CA LYS A 343 5.26 29.44 13.72
C LYS A 343 6.28 28.99 12.68
N HIS A 344 7.25 28.20 13.11
CA HIS A 344 8.25 27.60 12.23
C HIS A 344 8.09 26.08 12.20
N PHE A 345 8.13 25.52 10.99
CA PHE A 345 8.01 24.09 10.77
C PHE A 345 9.07 23.59 9.80
N SER A 346 9.55 22.37 10.03
CA SER A 346 10.33 21.61 9.07
C SER A 346 9.56 20.35 8.68
N ASP A 347 9.09 20.29 7.43
CA ASP A 347 8.34 19.16 6.88
C ASP A 347 9.31 18.23 6.14
N MET A 348 9.62 17.08 6.71
CA MET A 348 10.35 16.00 6.05
C MET A 348 9.36 15.11 5.30
N TYR A 349 9.65 14.82 4.04
CA TYR A 349 8.86 13.95 3.19
C TYR A 349 9.63 12.65 2.97
N LEU A 350 9.10 11.57 3.51
CA LEU A 350 9.66 10.23 3.40
C LEU A 350 8.87 9.46 2.33
N TYR A 351 9.58 8.77 1.46
CA TYR A 351 8.99 7.84 0.49
C TYR A 351 9.33 6.39 0.87
N PRO A 352 8.45 5.42 0.52
CA PRO A 352 8.62 4.04 0.91
C PRO A 352 9.87 3.40 0.30
N PRO A 353 10.40 2.32 0.90
CA PRO A 353 11.52 1.56 0.34
C PRO A 353 11.20 1.07 -1.08
N LYS A 354 12.21 1.04 -1.94
CA LYS A 354 12.09 0.45 -3.29
C LYS A 354 11.95 -1.07 -3.18
N LYS A 355 11.08 -1.67 -3.99
CA LYS A 355 11.04 -3.13 -4.16
C LYS A 355 12.32 -3.64 -4.85
N ALA A 356 12.62 -4.92 -4.66
CA ALA A 356 13.83 -5.58 -5.17
C ALA A 356 14.03 -5.39 -6.70
N ASP A 357 12.94 -5.25 -7.46
CA ASP A 357 12.96 -5.09 -8.92
C ASP A 357 13.36 -3.67 -9.40
N GLY A 358 13.89 -2.82 -8.52
CA GLY A 358 14.50 -1.53 -8.85
C GLY A 358 13.53 -0.40 -9.25
N GLY A 359 12.26 -0.70 -9.48
CA GLY A 359 11.22 0.26 -9.84
C GLY A 359 10.44 0.80 -8.63
N LEU A 360 10.22 2.12 -8.58
CA LEU A 360 9.10 2.69 -7.83
C LEU A 360 7.84 2.49 -8.66
N SER A 361 6.84 1.76 -8.15
CA SER A 361 5.53 1.70 -8.81
C SER A 361 4.92 3.11 -8.88
N GLN A 362 3.99 3.34 -9.81
CA GLN A 362 3.29 4.65 -9.87
C GLN A 362 2.57 4.96 -8.55
N ALA A 363 2.11 3.94 -7.82
CA ALA A 363 1.53 4.08 -6.48
C ALA A 363 2.59 4.56 -5.45
N ASP A 364 3.79 3.98 -5.46
CA ASP A 364 4.88 4.34 -4.53
C ASP A 364 5.34 5.79 -4.70
N LYS A 365 5.26 6.34 -5.92
CA LYS A 365 5.58 7.76 -6.19
C LYS A 365 4.59 8.74 -5.55
N THR A 366 3.40 8.27 -5.16
CA THR A 366 2.33 9.10 -4.59
C THR A 366 2.15 8.93 -3.08
N ASN A 367 2.74 7.88 -2.49
CA ASN A 367 2.55 7.48 -1.10
C ASN A 367 3.64 8.03 -0.17
N TRP A 368 3.68 9.35 0.02
CA TRP A 368 4.66 10.01 0.89
C TRP A 368 4.16 10.17 2.31
N ILE A 369 5.00 9.86 3.30
CA ILE A 369 4.79 10.23 4.69
C ILE A 369 5.35 11.63 4.90
N ARG A 370 4.57 12.54 5.48
CA ARG A 370 5.09 13.84 5.94
C ARG A 370 5.32 13.79 7.45
N ILE A 371 6.54 14.09 7.88
CA ILE A 371 6.90 14.28 9.29
C ILE A 371 7.22 15.75 9.51
N ARG A 372 6.43 16.43 10.35
CA ARG A 372 6.62 17.82 10.71
C ARG A 372 7.33 17.94 12.05
N ARG A 373 8.47 18.63 12.07
CA ARG A 373 9.08 19.13 13.30
C ARG A 373 8.56 20.54 13.61
N THR A 374 8.10 20.76 14.84
CA THR A 374 7.72 22.08 15.35
C THR A 374 8.94 22.82 15.92
N ASP A 375 8.80 24.12 16.12
CA ASP A 375 9.75 24.98 16.85
C ASP A 375 10.07 24.47 18.26
N LYS A 376 9.08 23.89 18.94
CA LYS A 376 9.24 23.23 20.25
C LYS A 376 9.97 21.88 20.20
N GLY A 377 10.42 21.45 19.03
CA GLY A 377 11.13 20.18 18.85
C GLY A 377 10.22 18.94 18.81
N GLN A 378 8.90 19.11 18.78
CA GLN A 378 7.95 18.00 18.69
C GLN A 378 7.83 17.52 17.24
N PHE A 379 7.64 16.22 17.06
CA PHE A 379 7.49 15.62 15.74
C PHE A 379 6.05 15.16 15.55
N ASN A 380 5.47 15.47 14.40
CA ASN A 380 4.12 15.05 14.05
C ASN A 380 4.16 14.31 12.70
N ILE A 381 3.74 13.05 12.67
CA ILE A 381 3.56 12.31 11.42
C ILE A 381 2.19 12.64 10.83
N TYR A 382 2.12 12.73 9.51
CA TYR A 382 0.90 12.96 8.75
C TYR A 382 0.76 11.89 7.68
N PHE A 383 -0.33 11.14 7.77
CA PHE A 383 -0.83 10.29 6.71
C PHE A 383 -1.98 11.03 6.03
N TYR A 384 -1.83 11.38 4.75
CA TYR A 384 -2.89 12.05 4.02
C TYR A 384 -2.84 11.68 2.54
N ARG A 385 -4.02 11.55 1.94
CA ARG A 385 -4.18 11.49 0.49
C ARG A 385 -4.98 12.70 0.07
N GLU A 386 -4.31 13.66 -0.55
CA GLU A 386 -4.95 14.90 -0.98
C GLU A 386 -5.68 14.67 -2.29
N ILE A 387 -7.01 14.80 -2.27
CA ILE A 387 -7.84 14.82 -3.46
C ILE A 387 -7.79 16.25 -3.99
N MET A 388 -7.15 16.40 -5.14
CA MET A 388 -6.97 17.68 -5.81
C MET A 388 -8.21 17.98 -6.66
N ASP A 389 -8.97 19.00 -6.27
CA ASP A 389 -10.06 19.57 -7.06
C ASP A 389 -9.65 20.99 -7.46
N GLY A 390 -10.07 21.43 -8.66
CA GLY A 390 -9.72 22.73 -9.24
C GLY A 390 -10.15 23.92 -8.38
N THR A 391 -11.14 23.74 -7.51
CA THR A 391 -11.68 24.81 -6.64
C THR A 391 -11.15 24.73 -5.21
N ILE A 392 -11.08 23.51 -4.66
CA ILE A 392 -10.69 23.27 -3.27
C ILE A 392 -10.13 21.85 -3.13
N ASN A 393 -9.08 21.68 -2.33
CA ASN A 393 -8.58 20.33 -2.06
C ASN A 393 -9.33 19.70 -0.89
N THR A 394 -9.62 18.41 -1.00
CA THR A 394 -10.13 17.61 0.11
C THR A 394 -9.00 16.76 0.68
N ARG A 395 -8.70 16.92 1.97
CA ARG A 395 -7.59 16.23 2.62
C ARG A 395 -8.08 15.49 3.87
N PRO A 396 -8.49 14.22 3.74
CA PRO A 396 -8.54 13.29 4.88
C PRO A 396 -7.12 13.13 5.41
N SER A 397 -6.89 13.50 6.66
CA SER A 397 -5.55 13.43 7.25
C SER A 397 -5.58 12.92 8.67
N LEU A 398 -4.69 11.98 8.95
CA LEU A 398 -4.47 11.43 10.27
C LEU A 398 -3.10 11.91 10.74
N ASN A 399 -3.08 12.52 11.92
CA ASN A 399 -1.91 13.18 12.45
C ASN A 399 -1.66 12.76 13.89
N PHE A 400 -0.41 12.39 14.17
CA PHE A 400 0.00 11.96 15.50
C PHE A 400 1.31 12.62 15.88
N GLU A 401 1.43 13.01 17.15
CA GLU A 401 2.74 13.32 17.70
C GLU A 401 3.53 12.02 17.86
N ILE A 402 4.78 12.01 17.38
CA ILE A 402 5.67 10.86 17.36
C ILE A 402 6.97 11.19 18.09
N SER A 403 7.65 10.14 18.54
CA SER A 403 8.99 10.28 19.11
C SER A 403 10.06 10.25 18.01
N VAL A 404 11.28 10.68 18.35
CA VAL A 404 12.45 10.52 17.47
C VAL A 404 12.71 9.04 17.17
N LYS A 405 12.40 8.12 18.10
CA LYS A 405 12.53 6.67 17.88
C LYS A 405 11.66 6.20 16.72
N THR A 406 10.43 6.70 16.59
CA THR A 406 9.52 6.36 15.48
C THR A 406 10.11 6.76 14.12
N ILE A 407 10.79 7.91 14.05
CA ILE A 407 11.49 8.35 12.84
C ILE A 407 12.65 7.40 12.53
N GLY A 408 13.47 7.07 13.54
CA GLY A 408 14.54 6.09 13.41
C GLY A 408 14.03 4.73 12.93
N GLY A 409 12.88 4.28 13.45
CA GLY A 409 12.17 3.09 12.99
C GLY A 409 11.81 3.19 11.51
N LEU A 410 11.11 4.24 11.06
CA LEU A 410 10.78 4.39 9.63
C LEU A 410 12.03 4.36 8.73
N LEU A 411 13.13 4.99 9.15
CA LEU A 411 14.38 4.97 8.40
C LEU A 411 15.04 3.58 8.37
N SER A 412 15.03 2.83 9.48
CA SER A 412 15.54 1.45 9.50
C SER A 412 14.70 0.51 8.65
N LEU A 413 13.42 0.82 8.46
CA LEU A 413 12.54 0.11 7.53
C LEU A 413 12.84 0.39 6.06
N GLY A 414 13.74 1.34 5.78
CA GLY A 414 14.16 1.71 4.43
C GLY A 414 13.36 2.84 3.83
N TYR A 415 12.52 3.55 4.60
CA TYR A 415 11.99 4.83 4.13
C TYR A 415 13.14 5.81 3.95
N GLN A 416 13.09 6.56 2.86
CA GLN A 416 14.13 7.52 2.50
C GLN A 416 13.55 8.93 2.53
N ILE A 417 14.31 9.88 3.06
CA ILE A 417 13.94 11.29 3.02
C ILE A 417 14.18 11.80 1.59
N GLY A 418 13.12 12.12 0.87
CA GLY A 418 13.22 12.63 -0.50
C GLY A 418 13.14 14.15 -0.61
N ALA A 419 12.59 14.83 0.40
CA ALA A 419 12.58 16.28 0.48
C ALA A 419 12.44 16.77 1.92
N ILE A 420 12.97 17.95 2.20
CA ILE A 420 12.73 18.69 3.44
C ILE A 420 12.26 20.08 3.03
N LEU A 421 11.08 20.49 3.50
CA LEU A 421 10.53 21.82 3.26
C LEU A 421 10.47 22.62 4.55
N ASN A 422 11.20 23.73 4.62
CA ASN A 422 11.21 24.64 5.77
C ASN A 422 10.20 25.76 5.57
N ARG A 423 9.36 25.97 6.57
CA ARG A 423 8.16 26.81 6.45
C ARG A 423 8.07 27.80 7.60
N THR A 424 7.79 29.05 7.25
CA THR A 424 7.35 30.07 8.21
C THR A 424 5.88 30.31 7.97
N VAL A 425 5.07 30.08 8.99
CA VAL A 425 3.61 30.17 8.93
C VAL A 425 3.17 31.31 9.82
N GLU A 426 2.51 32.30 9.23
CA GLU A 426 1.80 33.35 9.94
C GLU A 426 0.32 32.96 10.00
N VAL A 427 -0.19 32.70 11.21
CA VAL A 427 -1.62 32.43 11.45
C VAL A 427 -2.32 33.76 11.72
N TRP A 428 -3.21 34.14 10.84
CA TRP A 428 -3.89 35.45 10.87
C TRP A 428 -5.33 35.37 11.41
N TYR A 429 -5.98 34.23 11.16
CA TYR A 429 -7.33 33.95 11.61
C TYR A 429 -7.42 32.49 12.03
N GLU A 430 -8.04 32.24 13.19
CA GLU A 430 -8.32 30.90 13.73
C GLU A 430 -9.58 31.01 14.60
N LYS A 431 -10.76 30.89 13.97
CA LYS A 431 -12.07 30.90 14.64
C LYS A 431 -13.06 30.02 13.87
N SER A 432 -14.05 29.48 14.59
CA SER A 432 -15.12 28.65 14.00
C SER A 432 -14.61 27.48 13.14
N GLY A 433 -13.47 26.89 13.51
CA GLY A 433 -12.89 25.77 12.75
C GLY A 433 -12.26 26.15 11.41
N VAL A 434 -12.16 27.44 11.07
CA VAL A 434 -11.46 27.94 9.89
C VAL A 434 -10.14 28.61 10.30
N VAL A 435 -9.08 28.27 9.57
CA VAL A 435 -7.73 28.82 9.76
C VAL A 435 -7.24 29.47 8.46
N ILE A 436 -6.82 30.73 8.55
CA ILE A 436 -6.22 31.48 7.42
C ILE A 436 -4.75 31.73 7.74
N THR A 437 -3.87 31.29 6.84
CA THR A 437 -2.43 31.39 6.99
C THR A 437 -1.75 32.04 5.79
N LYS A 438 -0.68 32.80 6.07
CA LYS A 438 0.33 33.20 5.08
C LYS A 438 1.58 32.38 5.35
N GLU A 439 2.00 31.59 4.37
CA GLU A 439 3.06 30.60 4.52
C GLU A 439 4.19 30.88 3.54
N TYR A 440 5.38 31.16 4.06
CA TYR A 440 6.60 31.19 3.28
C TYR A 440 7.23 29.79 3.22
N ILE A 441 7.52 29.31 2.02
CA ILE A 441 8.18 28.02 1.80
C ILE A 441 9.59 28.29 1.30
N LYS A 442 10.61 28.01 2.13
CA LYS A 442 12.01 28.39 1.88
C LYS A 442 12.53 27.83 0.56
N GLU A 443 12.28 26.55 0.29
CA GLU A 443 12.81 25.85 -0.90
C GLU A 443 12.10 26.29 -2.19
N LEU A 444 10.87 26.82 -2.07
CA LEU A 444 10.16 27.42 -3.21
C LEU A 444 10.51 28.89 -3.40
N GLU A 445 10.97 29.59 -2.36
CA GLU A 445 11.23 31.04 -2.30
C GLU A 445 9.97 31.85 -2.63
N LYS A 446 8.82 31.40 -2.08
CA LYS A 446 7.50 31.97 -2.39
C LYS A 446 6.60 31.98 -1.17
N TYR A 447 5.68 32.94 -1.16
CA TYR A 447 4.60 33.01 -0.20
C TYR A 447 3.32 32.40 -0.77
N PHE A 448 2.58 31.72 0.10
CA PHE A 448 1.29 31.12 -0.22
C PHE A 448 0.26 31.52 0.83
N ILE A 449 -0.95 31.75 0.38
CA ILE A 449 -2.12 31.90 1.25
C ILE A 449 -2.79 30.54 1.34
N GLN A 450 -3.23 30.14 2.53
CA GLN A 450 -4.07 28.97 2.72
C GLN A 450 -5.27 29.27 3.62
N ILE A 451 -6.43 28.75 3.22
CA ILE A 451 -7.64 28.70 4.03
C ILE A 451 -7.94 27.23 4.26
N LYS A 452 -8.07 26.83 5.53
CA LYS A 452 -8.28 25.44 5.94
C LYS A 452 -9.47 25.34 6.88
N GLY A 453 -10.25 24.27 6.80
CA GLY A 453 -11.31 24.00 7.76
C GLY A 453 -12.04 22.69 7.49
N GLN A 454 -12.89 22.27 8.42
CA GLN A 454 -13.69 21.03 8.30
C GLN A 454 -15.02 21.27 7.57
N ASN A 455 -15.52 22.51 7.52
CA ASN A 455 -16.73 22.85 6.78
C ASN A 455 -16.39 23.39 5.38
N ARG A 456 -16.67 22.60 4.34
CA ARG A 456 -16.41 22.98 2.93
C ARG A 456 -17.05 24.32 2.56
N ARG A 457 -18.30 24.57 2.98
CA ARG A 457 -19.05 25.78 2.60
C ARG A 457 -18.42 27.03 3.20
N GLU A 458 -17.98 26.95 4.46
CA GLU A 458 -17.31 28.07 5.13
C GLU A 458 -15.95 28.37 4.49
N VAL A 459 -15.14 27.34 4.22
CA VAL A 459 -13.84 27.52 3.57
C VAL A 459 -14.00 28.20 2.21
N LEU A 460 -14.99 27.79 1.41
CA LEU A 460 -15.30 28.44 0.14
C LEU A 460 -15.81 29.88 0.32
N SER A 461 -16.65 30.15 1.31
CA SER A 461 -17.11 31.52 1.60
C SER A 461 -15.95 32.47 1.94
N PHE A 462 -14.97 32.01 2.73
CA PHE A 462 -13.75 32.79 2.99
C PHE A 462 -12.86 32.90 1.74
N ALA A 463 -12.77 31.84 0.93
CA ALA A 463 -12.03 31.89 -0.34
C ALA A 463 -12.64 32.91 -1.30
N ASP A 464 -13.96 33.00 -1.41
CA ASP A 464 -14.66 33.97 -2.24
C ASP A 464 -14.42 35.41 -1.76
N LYS A 465 -14.51 35.65 -0.44
CA LYS A 465 -14.19 36.96 0.16
C LYS A 465 -12.76 37.40 -0.14
N LEU A 466 -11.83 36.46 -0.19
CA LEU A 466 -10.42 36.68 -0.54
C LEU A 466 -10.12 36.56 -2.03
N LYS A 467 -11.15 36.33 -2.87
CA LYS A 467 -11.06 36.11 -4.32
C LYS A 467 -10.07 35.00 -4.73
N LEU A 468 -10.01 33.93 -3.94
CA LEU A 468 -9.08 32.80 -4.16
C LEU A 468 -9.66 31.65 -4.98
N THR A 469 -10.97 31.60 -5.17
CA THR A 469 -11.68 30.41 -5.70
C THR A 469 -11.27 30.04 -7.13
N ASN A 470 -11.01 31.02 -7.99
CA ASN A 470 -10.64 30.79 -9.40
C ASN A 470 -9.14 30.64 -9.67
N ILE A 471 -8.32 30.80 -8.63
CA ILE A 471 -6.85 30.85 -8.71
C ILE A 471 -6.21 29.79 -7.80
N HIS A 472 -7.04 28.88 -7.29
CA HIS A 472 -6.62 27.84 -6.38
C HIS A 472 -5.49 27.03 -7.02
N VAL A 473 -4.50 26.70 -6.20
CA VAL A 473 -3.33 25.92 -6.56
C VAL A 473 -3.55 24.52 -6.01
N PRO A 474 -4.10 23.58 -6.80
CA PRO A 474 -4.41 22.24 -6.30
C PRO A 474 -3.16 21.45 -5.94
N GLN A 475 -2.01 21.71 -6.58
CA GLN A 475 -0.81 20.90 -6.42
C GLN A 475 -0.19 21.01 -5.01
N THR A 476 0.27 19.91 -4.44
CA THR A 476 0.93 19.90 -3.12
C THR A 476 2.24 20.70 -3.13
N PHE A 477 2.71 21.16 -1.97
CA PHE A 477 4.01 21.83 -1.87
C PHE A 477 5.17 20.94 -2.29
N LEU A 478 5.09 19.64 -1.98
CA LEU A 478 6.06 18.65 -2.43
C LEU A 478 6.10 18.57 -3.97
N TYR A 479 4.94 18.54 -4.63
CA TYR A 479 4.87 18.58 -6.09
C TYR A 479 5.48 19.86 -6.65
N LEU A 480 5.13 21.02 -6.09
CA LEU A 480 5.69 22.31 -6.52
C LEU A 480 7.21 22.35 -6.39
N TYR A 481 7.75 21.73 -5.33
CA TYR A 481 9.19 21.60 -5.11
C TYR A 481 9.85 20.74 -6.20
N PHE A 482 9.36 19.53 -6.45
CA PHE A 482 9.90 18.69 -7.52
C PHE A 482 9.75 19.31 -8.91
N LYS A 483 8.66 20.04 -9.16
CA LYS A 483 8.48 20.81 -10.39
C LYS A 483 9.55 21.91 -10.54
N LYS A 484 9.87 22.63 -9.45
CA LYS A 484 10.97 23.62 -9.43
C LYS A 484 12.31 22.95 -9.73
N LEU A 485 12.61 21.82 -9.08
CA LEU A 485 13.85 21.06 -9.32
C LEU A 485 13.99 20.60 -10.77
N LYS A 486 12.92 20.04 -11.36
CA LYS A 486 12.94 19.60 -12.77
C LYS A 486 13.19 20.77 -13.72
N LYS A 487 12.56 21.93 -13.48
CA LYS A 487 12.79 23.14 -14.27
C LYS A 487 14.23 23.64 -14.15
N ASN A 488 14.81 23.59 -12.95
CA ASN A 488 16.19 24.00 -12.73
C ASN A 488 17.19 23.06 -13.43
N LYS A 489 16.96 21.74 -13.40
CA LYS A 489 17.78 20.77 -14.15
C LYS A 489 17.74 21.03 -15.66
N LEU A 490 16.54 21.18 -16.23
CA LEU A 490 16.37 21.51 -17.65
C LEU A 490 17.07 22.82 -18.04
N ARG A 491 17.08 23.81 -17.14
CA ARG A 491 17.78 25.09 -17.35
C ARG A 491 19.30 24.95 -17.26
N ALA A 492 19.80 24.05 -16.43
CA ALA A 492 21.23 23.75 -16.30
C ALA A 492 21.76 22.93 -17.50
N GLU A 493 20.92 22.07 -18.07
CA GLU A 493 21.24 21.21 -19.23
C GLU A 493 21.13 21.94 -20.58
N GLN A 494 20.61 23.19 -20.63
CA GLN A 494 20.53 24.00 -21.85
C GLN A 494 21.29 25.36 -21.78
N PRO A 495 22.63 25.40 -21.60
CA PRO A 495 23.35 26.67 -21.63
C PRO A 495 23.52 27.28 -23.05
N GLU A 496 23.47 26.48 -24.12
CA GLU A 496 23.95 26.92 -25.45
C GLU A 496 22.89 27.42 -26.44
N LEU A 497 21.59 27.18 -26.23
CA LEU A 497 20.56 27.64 -27.16
C LEU A 497 20.11 29.10 -26.92
N LEU A 498 20.42 29.68 -25.75
CA LEU A 498 20.11 31.07 -25.43
C LEU A 498 21.21 32.06 -25.86
N LYS A 499 22.42 31.60 -26.17
CA LYS A 499 23.51 32.46 -26.66
C LYS A 499 23.51 32.68 -28.17
N LYS A 500 22.83 31.84 -28.97
CA LYS A 500 22.77 31.98 -30.44
C LYS A 500 21.68 32.95 -30.95
N ASN A 501 20.74 33.37 -30.10
CA ASN A 501 19.65 34.27 -30.53
C ASN A 501 19.97 35.78 -30.41
N ASN A 502 21.16 36.16 -29.91
CA ASN A 502 21.60 37.56 -29.85
C ASN A 502 22.58 37.95 -30.98
N THR A 503 22.68 37.15 -32.04
CA THR A 503 23.42 37.51 -33.25
C THR A 503 22.51 37.39 -34.49
N ARG A 504 21.39 38.14 -34.50
CA ARG A 504 20.75 38.45 -35.78
C ARG A 504 21.67 39.40 -36.55
N GLN A 505 22.42 38.82 -37.48
CA GLN A 505 23.06 39.52 -38.58
C GLN A 505 22.08 40.52 -39.19
N LYS A 506 22.53 41.78 -39.31
CA LYS A 506 21.89 42.79 -40.16
C LYS A 506 21.91 42.27 -41.60
N ILE A 507 20.82 41.68 -42.06
CA ILE A 507 20.59 41.46 -43.49
C ILE A 507 20.13 42.81 -44.05
N ARG A 508 21.01 43.51 -44.78
CA ARG A 508 20.64 44.65 -45.63
C ARG A 508 19.82 44.12 -46.80
N LEU A 509 18.57 44.58 -46.94
CA LEU A 509 17.79 44.41 -48.16
C LEU A 509 18.36 45.36 -49.25
N PRO A 510 18.44 44.94 -50.53
CA PRO A 510 18.80 45.82 -51.62
C PRO A 510 17.62 46.76 -51.97
N PRO A 511 17.88 47.95 -52.55
CA PRO A 511 16.82 48.89 -52.90
C PRO A 511 16.01 48.39 -54.11
N PRO A 512 14.73 48.82 -54.23
CA PRO A 512 13.86 48.38 -55.32
C PRO A 512 14.32 48.99 -56.65
N SER A 513 14.40 48.15 -57.69
CA SER A 513 14.65 48.57 -59.06
C SER A 513 13.39 49.18 -59.67
N ASN A 514 13.45 50.47 -60.02
CA ASN A 514 12.47 51.11 -60.89
C ASN A 514 12.76 50.78 -62.36
N LYS A 515 11.94 49.91 -62.95
CA LYS A 515 11.32 49.98 -64.29
C LYS A 515 10.90 48.60 -64.77
#